data_AF-A0A1V5RD19-F1
#
_entry.id   AF-A0A1V5RD19-F1
#
_cell.length_a   1.000
_cell.length_b   1.000
_cell.length_c   1.000
_cell.angle_alpha   90.00
_cell.angle_beta   90.00
_cell.angle_gamma   90.00
#
_symmetry.space_group_name_H-M   'P 1'
#
loop_
_entity.id
_entity.type
_entity.pdbx_description
1 polymer ?
#
loop_
_entity_poly.entity_id
_entity_poly.type
_entity_poly.pdbx_seq_one_letter_code
_entity_poly.pdbx_strand_id
1 'polypeptide(L)' 'MGNLVLTEGSQEAIAKAMISETITLEFEGHPFPAPKHYDEYLTQLYGAYMELPPVEQRTTHLGNQAFLAETGHV' A
#
# COMPACT_ATOMS: atom_id res chain seq x y z
N MET A 1 14.59 -22.80 -6.81
CA MET A 1 13.44 -22.50 -7.71
C MET A 1 12.47 -21.67 -6.90
N GLY A 2 12.58 -20.34 -6.94
CA GLY A 2 11.69 -19.45 -6.20
C GLY A 2 10.47 -19.11 -7.06
N ASN A 3 9.28 -19.47 -6.60
CA ASN A 3 8.03 -19.06 -7.23
C ASN A 3 7.67 -17.64 -6.75
N LEU A 4 7.83 -16.66 -7.63
CA LEU A 4 7.22 -15.35 -7.46
C LEU A 4 5.78 -15.48 -7.97
N VAL A 5 4.82 -15.67 -7.07
CA VAL A 5 3.41 -15.42 -7.39
C VAL A 5 3.17 -13.96 -7.07
N LEU A 6 3.28 -13.11 -8.08
CA LEU A 6 2.75 -11.76 -8.06
C LEU A 6 1.64 -11.70 -9.13
N THR A 7 0.45 -11.47 -8.59
CA THR A 7 -0.79 -10.93 -9.14
C THR A 7 -0.83 -10.54 -10.63
N GLU A 8 -1.98 -10.78 -11.27
CA GLU A 8 -2.18 -10.72 -12.74
C GLU A 8 -2.15 -9.29 -13.36
N GLY A 9 -1.63 -8.29 -12.65
CA GLY A 9 -1.60 -6.89 -13.08
C GLY A 9 -0.32 -6.55 -13.82
N SER A 10 -0.42 -6.17 -15.10
CA SER A 10 0.70 -5.63 -15.91
C SER A 10 1.39 -4.38 -15.31
N GLN A 11 0.77 -3.76 -14.31
CA GLN A 11 1.24 -2.59 -13.58
C GLN A 11 2.33 -2.93 -12.53
N GLU A 12 2.55 -4.20 -12.23
CA GLU A 12 3.51 -4.67 -11.22
C GLU A 12 4.90 -4.95 -11.80
N ALA A 13 5.04 -4.91 -13.12
CA ALA A 13 6.29 -5.12 -13.82
C ALA A 13 7.18 -3.87 -13.71
N ILE A 14 8.15 -3.92 -12.80
CA ILE A 14 9.13 -2.83 -12.66
C ILE A 14 10.52 -3.28 -13.08
N ALA A 15 11.31 -2.34 -13.62
CA ALA A 15 12.70 -2.60 -13.96
C ALA A 15 13.48 -2.95 -12.69
N LYS A 16 14.23 -4.07 -12.71
CA LYS A 16 15.09 -4.51 -11.60
C LYS A 16 16.00 -3.39 -11.07
N ALA A 17 16.44 -2.48 -11.93
CA ALA A 17 17.23 -1.33 -11.55
C ALA A 17 16.52 -0.41 -10.53
N MET A 18 15.20 -0.24 -10.63
CA MET A 18 14.41 0.64 -9.75
C MET A 18 14.28 0.11 -8.31
N ILE A 19 14.33 -1.22 -8.11
CA ILE A 19 14.36 -1.86 -6.79
C ILE A 19 15.77 -2.19 -6.29
N SER A 20 16.80 -2.05 -7.15
CA SER A 20 18.16 -2.47 -6.79
C SER A 20 18.83 -1.48 -5.84
N GLU A 21 18.45 -0.21 -5.89
CA GLU A 21 18.93 0.82 -4.98
C GLU A 21 17.95 0.97 -3.81
N THR A 22 18.45 0.80 -2.60
CA THR A 22 17.68 1.02 -1.37
C THR A 22 18.20 2.23 -0.61
N ILE A 23 17.28 2.96 0.00
CA ILE A 23 17.52 4.09 0.90
C ILE A 23 16.96 3.77 2.27
N THR A 24 17.54 4.37 3.31
CA THR A 24 17.00 4.28 4.66
C THR A 24 15.92 5.34 4.85
N LEU A 25 14.69 4.92 5.14
CA LEU A 25 13.55 5.78 5.45
C LEU A 25 13.16 5.61 6.91
N GLU A 26 12.78 6.70 7.56
CA GLU A 26 12.16 6.68 8.88
C GLU A 26 10.67 6.39 8.72
N PHE A 27 10.19 5.28 9.29
CA PHE A 27 8.78 4.94 9.36
C PHE A 27 8.42 4.55 10.80
N GLU A 28 7.42 5.22 11.37
CA GLU A 28 7.01 5.05 12.77
C GLU A 28 8.16 5.22 13.79
N GLY A 29 9.16 6.04 13.47
CA GLY A 29 10.34 6.29 14.32
C GLY A 29 11.41 5.20 14.26
N HIS A 30 11.32 4.30 13.28
CA HIS A 30 12.32 3.28 13.01
C HIS A 30 12.88 3.41 11.59
N PRO A 31 14.21 3.22 11.40
CA PRO A 31 14.82 3.21 10.09
C PRO A 31 14.56 1.89 9.36
N PHE A 32 13.95 1.95 8.18
CA PHE A 32 13.71 0.81 7.30
C PHE A 32 14.40 0.99 5.94
N PRO A 33 14.97 -0.09 5.38
CA PRO A 33 15.46 -0.07 4.01
C PRO A 33 14.27 -0.14 3.04
N ALA A 34 14.10 0.89 2.23
CA ALA A 34 13.08 0.96 1.19
C ALA A 34 13.72 1.18 -0.18
N PRO A 35 13.09 0.75 -1.29
CA PRO A 35 13.56 1.11 -2.63
C PRO A 35 13.67 2.63 -2.78
N LYS A 36 14.72 3.12 -3.42
CA LYS A 36 14.93 4.56 -3.68
C LYS A 36 13.74 5.20 -4.41
N HIS A 37 13.12 4.45 -5.31
CA HIS A 37 11.99 4.87 -6.14
C HIS A 37 10.64 4.36 -5.59
N TYR A 38 10.49 4.28 -4.27
CA TYR A 38 9.27 3.77 -3.63
C TYR A 38 8.02 4.58 -4.02
N ASP A 39 8.14 5.90 -4.17
CA ASP A 39 7.03 6.79 -4.51
C ASP A 39 6.46 6.50 -5.90
N GLU A 40 7.33 6.34 -6.90
CA GLU A 40 6.96 5.97 -8.27
C GLU A 40 6.31 4.58 -8.31
N TYR A 41 6.85 3.64 -7.53
CA TYR A 41 6.33 2.29 -7.44
C TYR A 41 4.92 2.24 -6.83
N LEU A 42 4.72 2.93 -5.70
CA LEU A 42 3.42 3.00 -5.04
C LEU A 42 2.40 3.77 -5.90
N THR A 43 2.85 4.82 -6.58
CA THR A 43 2.01 5.57 -7.52
C THR A 43 1.58 4.74 -8.73
N GLN A 44 2.46 3.89 -9.25
CA GLN A 44 2.13 2.99 -10.36
C GLN A 44 1.09 1.93 -9.95
N LEU A 45 1.20 1.39 -8.73
CA LEU A 45 0.31 0.34 -8.24
C LEU A 45 -1.05 0.87 -7.79
N TYR A 46 -1.06 1.98 -7.07
CA TYR A 46 -2.24 2.47 -6.34
C TYR A 46 -2.74 3.83 -6.84
N GLY A 47 -2.02 4.50 -7.74
CA GLY A 47 -2.33 5.87 -8.16
C GLY A 47 -1.97 6.90 -7.09
N ALA A 48 -2.86 7.84 -6.78
CA ALA A 48 -2.64 8.88 -5.76
C ALA A 48 -2.73 8.31 -4.34
N TYR A 49 -1.81 7.42 -3.96
CA TYR A 49 -1.88 6.62 -2.73
C TYR A 49 -1.73 7.43 -1.43
N MET A 50 -1.15 8.64 -1.50
CA MET A 50 -1.05 9.56 -0.37
C MET A 50 -2.30 10.43 -0.19
N GLU A 51 -3.23 10.39 -1.14
CA GLU A 51 -4.50 11.10 -1.02
C GLU A 51 -5.51 10.19 -0.33
N LEU A 52 -5.99 10.63 0.83
CA LEU A 52 -7.05 9.90 1.51
C LEU A 52 -8.31 9.92 0.63
N PRO A 53 -8.91 8.75 0.30
CA PRO A 53 -10.16 8.73 -0.42
C PRO A 53 -11.24 9.50 0.36
N PRO A 54 -12.21 10.11 -0.33
CA PRO A 54 -13.32 10.82 0.32
C PRO A 54 -14.07 9.88 1.28
N VAL A 55 -14.67 10.43 2.34
CA VAL A 55 -15.28 9.66 3.45
C VAL A 55 -16.26 8.60 2.95
N GLU A 56 -17.01 8.90 1.90
CA GLU A 56 -18.00 8.00 1.28
C GLU A 56 -17.36 6.78 0.60
N GLN A 57 -16.09 6.87 0.19
CA GLN A 57 -15.33 5.79 -0.43
C GLN A 57 -14.45 5.03 0.56
N ARG A 58 -14.43 5.44 1.85
CA ARG A 58 -13.69 4.74 2.91
C ARG A 58 -14.48 3.52 3.40
N THR A 59 -14.68 2.56 2.50
CA THR A 59 -15.30 1.26 2.82
C THR A 59 -14.23 0.26 3.24
N THR A 60 -14.48 -0.53 4.27
CA THR A 60 -13.60 -1.64 4.63
C THR A 60 -13.78 -2.77 3.61
N HIS A 61 -12.75 -3.61 3.41
CA HIS A 61 -12.88 -4.81 2.56
C HIS A 61 -13.97 -5.80 3.04
N LEU A 62 -14.39 -5.69 4.30
CA LEU A 62 -15.46 -6.47 4.91
C LEU A 62 -16.85 -5.84 4.73
N GLY A 63 -16.93 -4.63 4.15
CA GLY A 63 -18.13 -3.81 4.18
C GLY A 63 -18.45 -3.28 5.59
N ASN A 64 -19.43 -2.38 5.67
CA ASN A 64 -19.79 -1.57 6.85
C ASN A 64 -20.27 -2.35 8.10
N GLN A 65 -20.02 -3.66 8.17
CA GLN A 65 -20.41 -4.55 9.26
C GLN A 65 -19.60 -4.33 10.55
N ALA A 66 -18.43 -3.68 10.47
CA ALA A 66 -17.59 -3.43 11.64
C ALA A 66 -18.17 -2.35 12.59
N PHE A 67 -19.00 -1.43 12.10
CA PHE A 67 -19.52 -0.31 12.91
C PHE A 67 -20.77 -0.66 13.74
N LEU A 68 -21.35 -1.85 13.59
CA LEU A 68 -22.53 -2.26 14.35
C LEU A 68 -22.22 -2.88 15.72
N ALA A 69 -20.95 -3.09 16.07
CA ALA A 69 -20.58 -3.75 17.32
C ALA A 69 -20.41 -2.81 18.53
N GLU A 70 -20.35 -1.49 18.32
CA GLU A 70 -19.99 -0.55 19.43
C GLU A 70 -21.05 0.51 19.76
N THR A 71 -22.16 0.61 19.02
CA THR A 71 -23.27 1.47 19.43
C THR A 71 -24.34 0.68 20.19
N GLY A 72 -23.92 0.07 21.29
CA GLY A 72 -24.81 -0.32 22.39
C GLY A 72 -24.96 0.86 23.36
N HIS A 73 -25.85 1.81 23.03
CA HIS A 73 -26.31 2.83 23.96
C HIS A 73 -27.02 2.17 25.15
N VAL A 74 -26.64 2.58 26.37
CA VAL A 74 -27.41 2.40 27.62
C VAL A 74 -28.66 3.27 27.56
#